data_AF-A0A7H4LU51-F1
#
_entry.id   AF-A0A7H4LU51-F1
#
_cell.length_a   1.000
_cell.length_b   1.000
_cell.length_c   1.000
_cell.angle_alpha   90.00
_cell.angle_beta   90.00
_cell.angle_gamma   90.00
#
_symmetry.space_group_name_H-M   'P 1'
#
loop_
_entity.id
_entity.type
_entity.pdbx_description
1 polymer ?
#
loop_
_entity_poly.entity_id
_entity_poly.type
_entity_poly.pdbx_seq_one_letter_code
_entity_poly.pdbx_strand_id
1 'polypeptide(L)'
;MGFPVSELKAVEYDEDHPDAPPTVRTTFMGLYGVDSPLPTAWLDEIAQQREGHEAQEAFLDIFNHRILTQFYRIWRKYSYPATFEAGGRDSTSQSLLGLIGLGMPGTDKHIATPISRFLALLGIMRLPARTEEGIQALVRLLAPRTRTTVTPHCPRTFFINNPLGFYRQ
;
A
#
# COMPACT_ATOMS: atom_id res chain seq x y z
N MET A 1 27.20 2.35 0.57
CA MET A 1 25.92 1.62 0.63
C MET A 1 25.57 1.17 -0.78
N GLY A 2 26.25 0.11 -1.26
CA GLY A 2 26.04 -0.40 -2.60
C GLY A 2 24.84 -1.33 -2.60
N PHE A 3 23.71 -0.86 -3.10
CA PHE A 3 22.64 -1.77 -3.49
C PHE A 3 23.09 -2.50 -4.77
N PRO A 4 22.90 -3.82 -4.88
CA PRO A 4 23.22 -4.54 -6.10
C PRO A 4 22.47 -3.96 -7.30
N VAL A 5 23.06 -4.09 -8.50
CA VAL A 5 22.54 -3.52 -9.76
C VAL A 5 21.14 -4.05 -10.12
N SER A 6 20.77 -5.23 -9.61
CA SER A 6 19.43 -5.81 -9.65
C SER A 6 19.28 -6.80 -8.48
N GLU A 7 18.18 -6.74 -7.73
CA GLU A 7 17.89 -7.63 -6.59
C GLU A 7 17.65 -9.09 -7.03
N LEU A 8 17.18 -9.27 -8.28
CA LEU A 8 16.99 -10.56 -8.94
C LEU A 8 18.09 -10.79 -9.96
N LYS A 9 18.83 -11.88 -9.80
CA LYS A 9 19.90 -12.31 -10.70
C LYS A 9 19.34 -13.06 -11.91
N ALA A 10 18.46 -14.04 -11.65
CA ALA A 10 17.86 -14.88 -12.68
C ALA A 10 16.56 -15.52 -12.16
N VAL A 11 15.67 -15.84 -13.10
CA VAL A 11 14.55 -16.76 -12.89
C VAL A 11 14.76 -17.91 -13.86
N GLU A 12 15.05 -19.08 -13.33
CA GLU A 12 15.37 -20.29 -14.07
C GLU A 12 14.11 -21.18 -14.08
N TYR A 13 13.75 -21.66 -15.26
CA TYR A 13 12.66 -22.62 -15.46
C TYR A 13 13.30 -23.95 -15.87
N ASP A 14 12.80 -25.04 -15.29
CA ASP A 14 13.26 -26.37 -15.64
C ASP A 14 12.63 -26.79 -16.99
N GLU A 15 13.46 -26.94 -18.04
CA GLU A 15 12.99 -27.37 -19.37
C GLU A 15 12.53 -28.83 -19.37
N ASP A 16 13.07 -29.66 -18.47
CA ASP A 16 12.69 -31.06 -18.33
C ASP A 16 11.39 -31.23 -17.52
N HIS A 17 11.09 -30.25 -16.65
CA HIS A 17 9.88 -30.22 -15.83
C HIS A 17 9.16 -28.87 -15.91
N PRO A 18 8.40 -28.61 -16.98
CA PRO A 18 7.74 -27.31 -17.20
C PRO A 18 6.68 -26.97 -16.14
N ASP A 19 6.16 -27.96 -15.41
CA ASP A 19 5.22 -27.77 -14.30
C ASP A 19 5.89 -27.49 -12.95
N ALA A 20 7.23 -27.60 -12.86
CA ALA A 20 7.96 -27.31 -11.64
C ALA A 20 7.97 -25.79 -11.34
N PRO A 21 7.92 -25.38 -10.06
CA PRO A 21 8.02 -23.98 -9.70
C PRO A 21 9.38 -23.41 -10.14
N PRO A 22 9.43 -22.16 -10.64
CA PRO A 22 10.66 -21.56 -11.11
C PRO A 22 11.65 -21.30 -9.97
N THR A 23 12.93 -21.48 -10.25
CA THR A 23 14.01 -21.21 -9.31
C THR A 23 14.42 -19.74 -9.45
N VAL A 24 14.33 -18.99 -8.35
CA VAL A 24 14.68 -17.57 -8.31
C VAL A 24 16.04 -17.40 -7.65
N ARG A 25 17.01 -16.83 -8.38
CA ARG A 25 18.33 -16.52 -7.84
C ARG A 25 18.41 -15.04 -7.49
N THR A 26 18.72 -14.72 -6.25
CA THR A 26 18.90 -13.35 -5.76
C THR A 26 20.38 -13.01 -5.65
N THR A 27 20.72 -11.72 -5.72
CA THR A 27 22.08 -11.21 -5.49
C THR A 27 22.32 -10.76 -4.04
N PHE A 28 21.30 -10.86 -3.19
CA PHE A 28 21.32 -10.36 -1.82
C PHE A 28 20.75 -11.41 -0.86
N MET A 29 21.09 -11.29 0.43
CA MET A 29 20.67 -12.22 1.49
C MET A 29 21.01 -13.69 1.24
N GLY A 30 22.02 -13.97 0.42
CA GLY A 30 22.52 -15.33 0.20
C GLY A 30 23.31 -15.83 1.40
N LEU A 31 22.95 -17.01 1.93
CA LEU A 31 23.75 -17.72 2.93
C LEU A 31 25.05 -18.32 2.35
N TYR A 32 25.24 -18.26 1.05
CA TYR A 32 26.50 -18.57 0.38
C TYR A 32 26.72 -17.56 -0.76
N GLY A 33 27.98 -17.39 -1.17
CA GLY A 33 28.40 -16.36 -2.13
C GLY A 33 29.08 -15.16 -1.47
N VAL A 34 29.29 -14.11 -2.27
CA VAL A 34 30.15 -12.96 -1.92
C VAL A 34 29.67 -12.15 -0.71
N ASP A 35 28.37 -12.14 -0.45
CA ASP A 35 27.75 -11.38 0.64
C ASP A 35 27.34 -12.29 1.82
N SER A 36 27.82 -13.53 1.86
CA SER A 36 27.42 -14.47 2.92
C SER A 36 28.01 -14.08 4.29
N PRO A 37 27.19 -14.13 5.36
CA PRO A 37 27.67 -13.95 6.73
C PRO A 37 28.29 -15.23 7.32
N LEU A 38 28.28 -16.35 6.59
CA LEU A 38 28.82 -17.62 7.09
C LEU A 38 30.36 -17.61 7.12
N PRO A 39 30.99 -18.38 8.03
CA PRO A 39 32.45 -18.48 8.08
C PRO A 39 33.03 -18.96 6.75
N THR A 40 34.16 -18.38 6.34
CA THR A 40 34.83 -18.67 5.05
C THR A 40 35.10 -20.15 4.82
N ALA A 41 35.37 -20.92 5.87
CA ALA A 41 35.58 -22.37 5.77
C ALA A 41 34.40 -23.12 5.13
N TRP A 42 33.16 -22.70 5.42
CA TRP A 42 31.95 -23.29 4.82
C TRP A 42 31.73 -22.83 3.37
N LEU A 43 32.17 -21.61 3.06
CA LEU A 43 32.02 -21.00 1.73
C LEU A 43 33.07 -21.56 0.75
N ASP A 44 34.28 -21.84 1.21
CA ASP A 44 35.36 -22.39 0.40
C ASP A 44 35.03 -23.78 -0.13
N GLU A 45 34.31 -24.60 0.63
CA GLU A 45 33.86 -25.93 0.18
C GLU A 45 32.90 -25.85 -1.00
N ILE A 46 31.98 -24.88 -0.95
CA ILE A 46 31.02 -24.57 -2.02
C ILE A 46 31.74 -23.93 -3.21
N ALA A 47 32.61 -22.95 -2.96
CA ALA A 47 33.33 -22.22 -4.02
C ALA A 47 34.33 -23.11 -4.78
N GLN A 48 34.93 -24.10 -4.12
CA GLN A 48 35.85 -25.07 -4.72
C GLN A 48 35.13 -26.26 -5.36
N GLN A 49 33.78 -26.29 -5.34
CA GLN A 49 32.96 -27.38 -5.88
C GLN A 49 33.43 -28.77 -5.41
N ARG A 50 33.80 -28.89 -4.12
CA ARG A 50 34.23 -30.16 -3.55
C ARG A 50 33.07 -31.16 -3.54
N GLU A 51 33.40 -32.44 -3.44
CA GLU A 51 32.41 -33.52 -3.37
C GLU A 51 31.43 -33.25 -2.21
N GLY A 52 30.13 -33.20 -2.52
CA GLY A 52 29.07 -32.87 -1.55
C GLY A 52 28.61 -31.41 -1.51
N HIS A 53 29.22 -30.49 -2.28
CA HIS A 53 28.79 -29.08 -2.33
C HIS A 53 27.31 -28.92 -2.71
N GLU A 54 26.79 -29.74 -3.63
CA GLU A 54 25.38 -29.71 -4.04
C GLU A 54 24.42 -29.97 -2.86
N ALA A 55 24.76 -30.92 -1.98
CA ALA A 55 23.95 -31.24 -0.81
C ALA A 55 23.98 -30.09 0.23
N GLN A 56 25.13 -29.42 0.36
CA GLN A 56 25.30 -28.28 1.24
C GLN A 56 24.55 -27.03 0.73
N GLU A 57 24.62 -26.74 -0.57
CA GLU A 57 23.83 -25.69 -1.21
C GLU A 57 22.33 -25.94 -1.04
N ALA A 58 21.87 -27.15 -1.35
CA ALA A 58 20.47 -27.54 -1.19
C ALA A 58 19.99 -27.39 0.26
N PHE A 59 20.84 -27.72 1.24
CA PHE A 59 20.52 -27.51 2.66
C PHE A 59 20.40 -26.02 3.02
N LEU A 60 21.34 -25.18 2.58
CA LEU A 60 21.30 -23.73 2.83
C LEU A 60 20.13 -23.07 2.12
N ASP A 61 19.71 -23.59 0.97
CA ASP A 61 18.60 -23.06 0.19
C ASP A 61 17.25 -23.18 0.90
N ILE A 62 17.06 -24.18 1.77
CA ILE A 62 15.85 -24.27 2.61
C ILE A 62 15.73 -23.02 3.51
N PHE A 63 16.85 -22.53 4.04
CA PHE A 63 16.87 -21.34 4.89
C PHE A 63 16.77 -20.06 4.05
N ASN A 64 17.53 -19.96 2.95
CA ASN A 64 17.44 -18.83 2.01
C ASN A 64 16.00 -18.62 1.55
N HIS A 65 15.33 -19.69 1.11
CA HIS A 65 13.95 -19.66 0.65
C HIS A 65 13.02 -19.09 1.72
N ARG A 66 13.13 -19.56 2.97
CA ARG A 66 12.28 -19.09 4.06
C ARG A 66 12.55 -17.63 4.43
N ILE A 67 13.81 -17.22 4.51
CA ILE A 67 14.21 -15.84 4.82
C ILE A 67 13.69 -14.89 3.74
N LEU A 68 13.95 -15.19 2.46
CA LEU A 68 13.53 -14.38 1.33
C LEU A 68 12.00 -14.27 1.25
N THR A 69 11.29 -15.38 1.47
CA THR A 69 9.83 -15.39 1.51
C THR A 69 9.28 -14.46 2.60
N GLN A 70 9.84 -14.50 3.80
CA GLN A 70 9.40 -13.62 4.88
C GLN A 70 9.76 -12.16 4.62
N PHE A 71 10.96 -11.90 4.11
CA PHE A 71 11.38 -10.56 3.69
C PHE A 71 10.40 -9.96 2.68
N TYR A 72 10.06 -10.72 1.63
CA TYR A 72 9.09 -10.29 0.62
C TYR A 72 7.70 -10.04 1.23
N ARG A 73 7.22 -10.92 2.11
CA ARG A 73 5.93 -10.73 2.81
C ARG A 73 5.90 -9.48 3.66
N ILE A 74 7.00 -9.17 4.37
CA ILE A 74 7.14 -7.95 5.16
C ILE A 74 7.15 -6.72 4.25
N TRP A 75 7.99 -6.72 3.22
CA TRP A 75 8.05 -5.64 2.24
C TRP A 75 6.67 -5.36 1.63
N ARG A 76 5.98 -6.42 1.15
CA ARG A 76 4.64 -6.30 0.57
C ARG A 76 3.65 -5.74 1.60
N LYS A 77 3.68 -6.21 2.86
CA LYS A 77 2.79 -5.72 3.92
C LYS A 77 2.90 -4.21 4.17
N TYR A 78 4.09 -3.63 4.04
CA TYR A 78 4.31 -2.19 4.28
C TYR A 78 4.37 -1.34 3.00
N SER A 79 4.27 -1.96 1.83
CA SER A 79 4.26 -1.28 0.54
C SER A 79 2.81 -1.04 0.07
N TYR A 80 2.23 0.09 0.49
CA TYR A 80 0.85 0.45 0.15
C TYR A 80 0.54 0.40 -1.37
N PRO A 81 1.40 0.92 -2.27
CA PRO A 81 1.14 0.81 -3.71
C PRO A 81 1.06 -0.64 -4.21
N ALA A 82 1.82 -1.55 -3.61
CA ALA A 82 1.85 -2.97 -3.99
C ALA A 82 0.66 -3.77 -3.43
N THR A 83 -0.01 -3.26 -2.40
CA THR A 83 -1.19 -3.87 -1.78
C THR A 83 -2.50 -3.18 -2.14
N PHE A 84 -2.45 -2.08 -2.91
CA PHE A 84 -3.64 -1.34 -3.26
C PHE A 84 -4.57 -2.20 -4.13
N GLU A 85 -5.79 -2.40 -3.63
CA GLU A 85 -6.82 -3.12 -4.37
C GLU A 85 -7.81 -2.15 -5.01
N ALA A 86 -8.21 -2.42 -6.25
CA ALA A 86 -9.11 -1.57 -7.00
C ALA A 86 -10.42 -1.30 -6.22
N GLY A 87 -10.72 -0.02 -6.00
CA GLY A 87 -11.84 0.41 -5.17
C GLY A 87 -11.50 0.58 -3.69
N GLY A 88 -10.23 0.52 -3.31
CA GLY A 88 -9.78 0.70 -1.92
C GLY A 88 -10.25 -0.42 -1.01
N ARG A 89 -10.35 -1.64 -1.52
CA ARG A 89 -10.84 -2.82 -0.78
C ARG A 89 -9.80 -3.41 0.17
N ASP A 90 -8.54 -3.03 0.00
CA ASP A 90 -7.46 -3.47 0.88
C ASP A 90 -7.62 -2.90 2.30
N SER A 91 -7.07 -3.63 3.28
CA SER A 91 -7.21 -3.30 4.70
C SER A 91 -6.62 -1.92 5.06
N THR A 92 -5.55 -1.50 4.38
CA THR A 92 -4.93 -0.19 4.58
C THR A 92 -5.84 0.93 4.07
N SER A 93 -6.37 0.82 2.84
CA SER A 93 -7.35 1.74 2.26
C SER A 93 -8.60 1.84 3.13
N GLN A 94 -9.14 0.72 3.62
CA GLN A 94 -10.30 0.73 4.51
C GLN A 94 -10.00 1.45 5.83
N SER A 95 -8.81 1.26 6.40
CA SER A 95 -8.37 1.97 7.60
C SER A 95 -8.26 3.48 7.35
N LEU A 96 -7.69 3.87 6.21
CA LEU A 96 -7.57 5.27 5.76
C LEU A 96 -8.95 5.92 5.55
N LEU A 97 -9.90 5.20 4.96
CA LEU A 97 -11.28 5.64 4.83
C LEU A 97 -11.97 5.77 6.19
N GLY A 98 -11.66 4.87 7.13
CA GLY A 98 -12.08 4.98 8.53
C GLY A 98 -11.67 6.30 9.19
N LEU A 99 -10.44 6.77 8.93
CA LEU A 99 -9.93 8.03 9.49
C LEU A 99 -10.70 9.27 9.02
N ILE A 100 -11.35 9.21 7.85
CA ILE A 100 -12.19 10.30 7.32
C ILE A 100 -13.70 10.05 7.53
N GLY A 101 -14.06 9.03 8.31
CA GLY A 101 -15.45 8.69 8.64
C GLY A 101 -16.19 7.88 7.57
N LEU A 102 -15.49 7.37 6.55
CA LEU A 102 -16.06 6.58 5.44
C LEU A 102 -15.82 5.08 5.55
N GLY A 103 -15.26 4.60 6.67
CA GLY A 103 -14.97 3.18 6.90
C GLY A 103 -16.12 2.36 7.48
N MET A 104 -17.30 2.96 7.71
CA MET A 104 -18.45 2.23 8.27
C MET A 104 -19.15 1.39 7.19
N PRO A 105 -19.45 0.10 7.45
CA PRO A 105 -20.20 -0.74 6.52
C PRO A 105 -21.54 -0.09 6.13
N GLY A 106 -21.83 0.01 4.83
CA GLY A 106 -23.06 0.60 4.32
C GLY A 106 -22.97 2.09 3.97
N THR A 107 -21.88 2.78 4.32
CA THR A 107 -21.66 4.19 3.93
C THR A 107 -21.60 4.36 2.41
N ASP A 108 -21.13 3.33 1.70
CA ASP A 108 -21.09 3.24 0.25
C ASP A 108 -22.46 3.37 -0.41
N LYS A 109 -23.53 2.88 0.25
CA LYS A 109 -24.90 2.98 -0.26
C LYS A 109 -25.45 4.40 -0.23
N HIS A 110 -24.88 5.27 0.60
CA HIS A 110 -25.30 6.67 0.73
C HIS A 110 -24.49 7.62 -0.14
N ILE A 111 -23.49 7.13 -0.87
CA ILE A 111 -22.59 7.93 -1.69
C ILE A 111 -22.74 7.49 -3.15
N ALA A 112 -23.13 8.42 -4.02
CA ALA A 112 -23.35 8.16 -5.44
C ALA A 112 -22.06 7.89 -6.26
N THR A 113 -20.90 7.76 -5.60
CA THR A 113 -19.59 7.61 -6.24
C THR A 113 -18.72 6.62 -5.48
N PRO A 114 -17.78 5.93 -6.16
CA PRO A 114 -16.85 5.02 -5.48
C PRO A 114 -16.08 5.71 -4.35
N ILE A 115 -16.12 5.14 -3.15
CA ILE A 115 -15.50 5.72 -1.95
C ILE A 115 -13.98 5.89 -2.12
N SER A 116 -13.33 5.02 -2.91
CA SER A 116 -11.88 5.09 -3.17
C SER A 116 -11.41 6.43 -3.72
N ARG A 117 -12.29 7.21 -4.38
CA ARG A 117 -11.95 8.56 -4.86
C ARG A 117 -11.60 9.51 -3.71
N PHE A 118 -12.23 9.35 -2.55
CA PHE A 118 -11.96 10.18 -1.37
C PHE A 118 -10.59 9.91 -0.74
N LEU A 119 -9.90 8.82 -1.09
CA LEU A 119 -8.49 8.61 -0.70
C LEU A 119 -7.59 9.74 -1.22
N ALA A 120 -7.91 10.31 -2.38
CA ALA A 120 -7.18 11.46 -2.93
C ALA A 120 -7.40 12.76 -2.12
N LEU A 121 -8.47 12.85 -1.34
CA LEU A 121 -8.83 14.01 -0.51
C LEU A 121 -8.56 13.76 0.98
N LEU A 122 -7.87 12.68 1.33
CA LEU A 122 -7.69 12.26 2.72
C LEU A 122 -7.07 13.37 3.59
N GLY A 123 -6.06 14.07 3.07
CA GLY A 123 -5.42 15.18 3.79
C GLY A 123 -6.37 16.35 4.09
N ILE A 124 -7.28 16.65 3.16
CA ILE A 124 -8.25 17.74 3.28
C ILE A 124 -9.42 17.32 4.19
N MET A 125 -9.93 16.10 4.02
CA MET A 125 -11.08 15.60 4.77
C MET A 125 -10.81 15.31 6.24
N ARG A 126 -9.54 15.03 6.59
CA ARG A 126 -9.09 14.83 7.98
C ARG A 126 -9.25 16.10 8.83
N LEU A 127 -9.25 17.28 8.22
CA LEU A 127 -9.36 18.54 8.95
C LEU A 127 -10.78 18.71 9.51
N PRO A 128 -10.96 19.21 10.74
CA PRO A 128 -12.28 19.45 11.31
C PRO A 128 -13.00 20.61 10.61
N ALA A 129 -12.25 21.59 10.13
CA ALA A 129 -12.78 22.72 9.37
C ALA A 129 -13.05 22.32 7.92
N ARG A 130 -14.19 22.78 7.38
CA ARG A 130 -14.52 22.70 5.95
C ARG A 130 -14.12 24.02 5.29
N THR A 131 -12.90 24.07 4.77
CA THR A 131 -12.38 25.28 4.11
C THR A 131 -12.90 25.39 2.69
N GLU A 132 -12.81 26.60 2.12
CA GLU A 132 -13.12 26.85 0.72
C GLU A 132 -12.30 25.93 -0.20
N GLU A 133 -11.00 25.81 0.04
CA GLU A 133 -10.09 24.99 -0.75
C GLU A 133 -10.51 23.52 -0.72
N GLY A 134 -11.02 23.03 0.42
CA GLY A 134 -11.50 21.67 0.54
C GLY A 134 -12.75 21.40 -0.28
N ILE A 135 -13.69 22.36 -0.32
CA ILE A 135 -14.88 22.29 -1.16
C ILE A 135 -14.49 22.35 -2.64
N GLN A 136 -13.58 23.24 -3.02
CA GLN A 136 -13.09 23.33 -4.39
C GLN A 136 -12.37 22.04 -4.82
N ALA A 137 -11.54 21.46 -3.96
CA ALA A 137 -10.84 20.20 -4.22
C ALA A 137 -11.83 19.04 -4.43
N LEU A 138 -12.90 18.98 -3.63
CA LEU A 138 -13.97 18.00 -3.79
C LEU A 138 -14.66 18.13 -5.17
N VAL A 139 -15.02 19.35 -5.56
CA VAL A 139 -15.68 19.55 -6.86
C VAL A 139 -14.73 19.25 -8.02
N ARG A 140 -13.45 19.64 -7.93
CA ARG A 140 -12.44 19.29 -8.95
C ARG A 140 -12.25 17.78 -9.07
N LEU A 141 -12.27 17.04 -7.96
CA LEU A 141 -12.17 15.58 -7.99
C LEU A 141 -13.37 14.94 -8.71
N LEU A 142 -14.58 15.44 -8.45
CA LEU A 142 -15.81 14.88 -9.01
C LEU A 142 -16.08 15.32 -10.45
N ALA A 143 -15.73 16.57 -10.78
CA ALA A 143 -15.96 17.19 -12.08
C ALA A 143 -14.73 18.06 -12.46
N PRO A 144 -13.68 17.44 -13.06
CA PRO A 144 -12.39 18.10 -13.31
C PRO A 144 -12.44 19.35 -14.19
N ARG A 145 -13.48 19.49 -15.02
CA ARG A 145 -13.67 20.62 -15.94
C ARG A 145 -14.47 21.78 -15.33
N THR A 146 -14.97 21.62 -14.11
CA THR A 146 -15.82 22.62 -13.46
C THR A 146 -14.96 23.62 -12.69
N ARG A 147 -15.19 24.91 -12.91
CA ARG A 147 -14.63 25.98 -12.07
C ARG A 147 -15.59 26.29 -10.93
N THR A 148 -15.06 26.42 -9.72
CA THR A 148 -15.82 26.70 -8.51
C THR A 148 -15.31 27.95 -7.83
N THR A 149 -16.24 28.78 -7.38
CA THR A 149 -16.00 29.96 -6.55
C THR A 149 -16.85 29.80 -5.29
N VAL A 150 -16.28 30.00 -4.11
CA VAL A 150 -17.03 29.93 -2.85
C VAL A 150 -17.23 31.35 -2.34
N THR A 151 -18.47 31.72 -2.05
CA THR A 151 -18.80 33.04 -1.49
C THR A 151 -19.28 32.83 -0.05
N PRO A 152 -18.55 33.32 0.97
CA PRO A 152 -18.97 33.21 2.35
C PRO A 152 -20.18 34.12 2.63
N HIS A 153 -20.92 33.82 3.70
CA HIS A 153 -22.01 34.67 4.21
C HIS A 153 -23.16 34.95 3.23
N CYS A 154 -23.60 33.93 2.47
CA CYS A 154 -24.78 34.05 1.61
C CYS A 154 -26.05 34.37 2.44
N PRO A 155 -26.77 35.48 2.16
CA PRO A 155 -28.01 35.81 2.86
C PRO A 155 -29.04 34.69 2.73
N ARG A 156 -29.57 34.21 3.86
CA ARG A 156 -30.66 33.23 3.90
C ARG A 156 -31.87 33.82 4.61
N THR A 157 -33.02 33.77 3.94
CA THR A 157 -34.31 34.04 4.56
C THR A 157 -34.69 32.86 5.45
N PHE A 158 -35.09 33.13 6.69
CA PHE A 158 -35.66 32.13 7.59
C PHE A 158 -37.04 32.60 8.04
N PHE A 159 -38.01 31.68 8.07
CA PHE A 159 -39.35 31.96 8.58
C PHE A 159 -39.36 31.73 10.10
N ILE A 160 -39.86 32.71 10.85
CA ILE A 160 -40.02 32.59 12.31
C ILE A 160 -41.44 32.06 12.56
N ASN A 161 -41.54 30.77 12.92
CA ASN A 161 -42.82 30.09 13.13
C ASN A 161 -43.54 30.52 14.42
N ASN A 162 -42.81 31.05 15.42
CA ASN A 162 -43.39 31.58 16.64
C ASN A 162 -42.66 32.87 17.03
N PRO A 163 -43.17 34.05 16.65
CA PRO A 163 -42.56 35.31 17.06
C PRO A 163 -42.69 35.44 18.58
N LEU A 164 -41.59 35.72 19.26
CA LEU A 164 -41.59 36.07 20.69
C LEU A 164 -42.37 37.38 20.86
N GLY A 165 -43.68 37.27 21.04
CA GLY A 165 -44.55 38.38 21.39
C GLY A 165 -44.31 38.76 22.84
N PHE A 166 -43.78 39.97 23.08
CA PHE A 166 -43.85 40.62 24.37
C PHE A 166 -45.31 41.02 24.68
N TYR A 167 -46.18 40.05 24.95
CA TYR A 167 -47.46 40.33 25.60
C TYR A 167 -47.16 40.47 27.10
N ARG A 168 -47.08 41.71 27.57
CA ARG A 168 -47.11 42.06 29.01
C ARG A 168 -48.39 41.48 29.63
N GLN A 169 -48.23 40.79 30.77
CA GLN A 169 -49.32 40.55 31.73
C GLN A 169 -49.72 41.86 32.41
#